data_AF-A0A6M3IVN6-F1
#
_entry.id   AF-A0A6M3IVN6-F1
#
_cell.length_a   1.000
_cell.length_b   1.000
_cell.length_c   1.000
_cell.angle_alpha   90.00
_cell.angle_beta   90.00
_cell.angle_gamma   90.00
#
_symmetry.space_group_name_H-M   'P 1'
#
loop_
_entity.id
_entity.type
_entity.pdbx_description
1 polymer ?
#
loop_
_entity_poly.entity_id
_entity_poly.type
_entity_poly.pdbx_seq_one_letter_code
_entity_poly.pdbx_strand_id
1 'polypeptide(L)'
;MIDKLTEKQEVGIKEWQEYCLKIGRDTSLINKKLVENSWCKVYKILNKDKPIFWYCQSPLQAQIIINIFPEIQKIFKIEKGTNIWDNIWANIRDNIGANIGANIRDNIGANIRDNIWANIGANIRANIGDNIRANIGDNIR
;
A
#
# COMPACT_ATOMS: atom_id res chain seq x y z
N MET A 1 12.47 -46.15 11.53
CA MET A 1 12.27 -45.28 10.35
C MET A 1 10.95 -45.70 9.72
N ILE A 2 10.11 -44.78 9.23
CA ILE A 2 8.89 -45.17 8.51
C ILE A 2 9.26 -45.15 7.03
N ASP A 3 9.36 -46.32 6.41
CA ASP A 3 9.85 -46.46 5.04
C ASP A 3 8.72 -46.53 4.00
N LYS A 4 7.47 -46.75 4.47
CA LYS A 4 6.26 -46.70 3.65
C LYS A 4 5.03 -46.36 4.51
N LEU A 5 4.12 -45.59 3.94
CA LEU A 5 2.83 -45.30 4.55
C LEU A 5 1.86 -46.47 4.35
N THR A 6 0.94 -46.64 5.30
CA THR A 6 -0.21 -47.52 5.11
C THR A 6 -1.22 -46.85 4.17
N GLU A 7 -2.04 -47.62 3.45
CA GLU A 7 -3.10 -47.07 2.58
C GLU A 7 -4.01 -46.09 3.33
N LYS A 8 -4.33 -46.38 4.60
CA LYS A 8 -5.11 -45.48 5.48
C LYS A 8 -4.41 -44.14 5.70
N GLN A 9 -3.09 -44.14 5.90
CA GLN A 9 -2.32 -42.90 6.06
C GLN A 9 -2.22 -42.12 4.75
N GLU A 10 -2.06 -42.78 3.61
CA GLU A 10 -2.04 -42.13 2.30
C GLU A 10 -3.37 -41.45 1.98
N VAL A 11 -4.49 -42.09 2.30
CA VAL A 11 -5.83 -41.48 2.19
C VAL A 11 -5.97 -40.30 3.14
N GLY A 12 -5.58 -40.45 4.41
CA GLY A 12 -5.67 -39.37 5.41
C GLY A 12 -4.85 -38.13 5.03
N ILE A 13 -3.72 -38.29 4.33
CA ILE A 13 -2.95 -37.16 3.81
C ILE A 13 -3.75 -36.37 2.77
N LYS A 14 -4.45 -37.06 1.86
CA LYS A 14 -5.28 -36.40 0.83
C LYS A 14 -6.45 -35.67 1.48
N GLU A 15 -7.12 -36.29 2.45
CA GLU A 15 -8.21 -35.65 3.21
C GLU A 15 -7.73 -34.39 3.94
N TRP A 16 -6.56 -34.46 4.59
CA TRP A 16 -5.95 -33.31 5.25
C TRP A 16 -5.56 -32.21 4.27
N GLN A 17 -5.02 -32.59 3.10
CA GLN A 17 -4.69 -31.66 2.05
C GLN A 17 -5.94 -30.94 1.54
N GLU A 18 -7.02 -31.65 1.28
CA GLU A 18 -8.30 -31.09 0.84
C GLU A 18 -8.88 -30.14 1.90
N TYR A 19 -8.82 -30.52 3.18
CA TYR A 19 -9.21 -29.67 4.29
C TYR A 19 -8.40 -28.36 4.33
N CYS A 20 -7.07 -28.45 4.26
CA CYS A 20 -6.18 -27.29 4.23
C CYS A 20 -6.46 -26.39 3.01
N LEU A 21 -6.65 -27.00 1.84
CA LEU A 21 -6.95 -26.26 0.61
C LEU A 21 -8.30 -25.55 0.68
N LYS A 22 -9.31 -26.18 1.29
CA LYS A 22 -10.63 -25.57 1.49
C LYS A 22 -10.52 -24.30 2.34
N ILE A 23 -9.72 -24.33 3.40
CA ILE A 23 -9.48 -23.16 4.26
C ILE A 23 -8.65 -22.10 3.51
N GLY A 24 -7.54 -22.49 2.88
CA GLY A 24 -6.63 -21.56 2.23
C GLY A 24 -7.20 -20.88 0.96
N ARG A 25 -8.20 -21.49 0.33
CA ARG A 25 -8.91 -20.94 -0.84
C ARG A 25 -10.19 -20.18 -0.48
N ASP A 26 -10.56 -20.13 0.79
CA ASP A 26 -11.74 -19.40 1.24
C ASP A 26 -11.49 -17.89 1.13
N THR A 27 -12.27 -17.22 0.27
CA THR A 27 -12.24 -15.77 0.05
C THR A 27 -13.47 -15.07 0.63
N SER A 28 -14.25 -15.76 1.48
CA SER A 28 -15.40 -15.18 2.17
C SER A 28 -14.97 -14.06 3.13
N LEU A 29 -15.95 -13.23 3.51
CA LEU A 29 -15.70 -12.14 4.44
C LEU A 29 -15.22 -12.67 5.79
N ILE A 30 -14.18 -12.02 6.32
CA ILE A 30 -13.59 -12.40 7.60
C ILE A 30 -14.58 -12.27 8.76
N ASN A 31 -14.74 -13.33 9.53
CA ASN A 31 -15.45 -13.28 10.80
C ASN A 31 -14.53 -12.74 11.90
N LYS A 32 -14.53 -11.41 12.08
CA LYS A 32 -13.66 -10.71 13.04
C LYS A 32 -13.77 -11.27 14.46
N LYS A 33 -15.00 -11.49 14.95
CA LYS A 33 -15.25 -11.98 16.31
C LYS A 33 -14.66 -13.37 16.54
N LEU A 34 -14.78 -14.26 15.57
CA LEU A 34 -14.19 -15.59 15.64
C LEU A 34 -12.65 -15.52 15.69
N VAL A 35 -12.06 -14.68 14.84
CA VAL A 35 -10.61 -14.47 14.76
C VAL A 35 -10.08 -13.91 16.09
N GLU A 36 -10.70 -12.85 16.60
CA GLU A 36 -10.31 -12.23 17.87
C GLU A 36 -10.35 -13.22 19.03
N ASN A 37 -11.47 -13.96 19.17
CA ASN A 37 -11.62 -14.95 20.22
C ASN A 37 -10.58 -16.07 20.13
N SER A 38 -10.25 -16.53 18.92
CA SER A 38 -9.27 -17.59 18.69
C SER A 38 -7.86 -17.13 19.08
N TRP A 39 -7.46 -15.94 18.64
CA TRP A 39 -6.15 -15.38 19.00
C TRP A 39 -6.05 -15.05 20.48
N CYS A 40 -7.11 -14.55 21.11
CA CYS A 40 -7.11 -14.31 22.56
C CYS A 40 -6.88 -15.61 23.35
N LYS A 41 -7.45 -16.74 22.92
CA LYS A 41 -7.19 -18.04 23.55
C LYS A 41 -5.72 -18.45 23.42
N VAL A 42 -5.13 -18.29 22.23
CA VAL A 42 -3.70 -18.59 22.00
C VAL A 42 -2.82 -17.74 22.91
N TYR A 43 -3.05 -16.43 22.99
CA TYR A 43 -2.27 -15.53 23.85
C TYR A 43 -2.42 -15.87 25.33
N LYS A 44 -3.62 -16.28 25.76
CA LYS A 44 -3.87 -16.76 27.12
C LYS A 44 -3.05 -18.02 27.43
N ILE A 45 -2.97 -18.98 26.49
CA ILE A 45 -2.14 -20.19 26.64
C ILE A 45 -0.66 -19.82 26.77
N LEU A 46 -0.21 -18.80 26.03
CA LEU A 46 1.17 -18.30 26.06
C LEU A 46 1.48 -17.39 27.25
N ASN A 47 0.52 -17.17 28.17
CA ASN A 47 0.62 -16.23 29.28
C ASN A 47 1.04 -14.80 28.84
N LYS A 48 0.47 -14.34 27.72
CA LYS A 48 0.68 -12.99 27.18
C LYS A 48 -0.58 -12.15 27.31
N ASP A 49 -0.38 -10.83 27.38
CA ASP A 49 -1.47 -9.86 27.37
C ASP A 49 -2.34 -9.99 26.11
N LYS A 50 -3.61 -9.60 26.23
CA LYS A 50 -4.55 -9.63 25.10
C LYS A 50 -3.99 -8.82 23.93
N PRO A 51 -3.95 -9.39 22.70
CA PRO A 51 -3.45 -8.66 21.54
C PRO A 51 -4.42 -7.55 21.13
N ILE A 52 -3.87 -6.52 20.50
CA ILE A 52 -4.63 -5.48 19.81
C ILE A 52 -4.85 -5.94 18.36
N PHE A 53 -6.07 -5.78 17.86
CA PHE A 53 -6.44 -6.20 16.52
C PHE A 53 -6.54 -5.00 15.56
N TRP A 54 -5.86 -5.13 14.41
CA TRP A 54 -5.91 -4.15 13.33
C TRP A 54 -6.41 -4.84 12.06
N TYR A 55 -7.50 -4.33 11.49
CA TYR A 55 -8.05 -4.83 10.23
C TYR A 55 -7.76 -3.84 9.11
N CYS A 56 -6.84 -4.22 8.23
CA CYS A 56 -6.41 -3.37 7.13
C CYS A 56 -7.19 -3.73 5.85
N GLN A 57 -7.65 -2.72 5.12
CA GLN A 57 -8.28 -2.85 3.81
C GLN A 57 -7.25 -2.89 2.67
N SER A 58 -6.00 -2.55 2.95
CA SER A 58 -4.91 -2.58 1.98
C SER A 58 -3.53 -2.79 2.63
N PRO A 59 -2.52 -3.27 1.89
CA PRO A 59 -1.14 -3.36 2.37
C PRO A 59 -0.58 -1.99 2.79
N LEU A 60 -0.97 -0.90 2.09
CA LEU A 60 -0.54 0.45 2.45
C LEU A 60 -1.05 0.85 3.84
N GLN A 61 -2.32 0.53 4.15
CA GLN A 61 -2.88 0.82 5.47
C GLN A 61 -2.10 0.08 6.58
N ALA A 62 -1.73 -1.18 6.35
CA ALA A 62 -0.89 -1.93 7.28
C ALA A 62 0.47 -1.26 7.48
N GLN A 63 1.11 -0.80 6.39
CA GLN A 63 2.41 -0.14 6.46
C GLN A 63 2.37 1.17 7.26
N ILE A 64 1.28 1.94 7.12
CA ILE A 64 1.06 3.17 7.90
C ILE A 64 0.90 2.84 9.38
N ILE A 65 0.08 1.83 9.72
CA ILE A 65 -0.12 1.41 11.11
C ILE A 65 1.18 0.94 11.76
N ILE A 66 2.01 0.19 11.03
CA ILE A 66 3.26 -0.36 11.58
C ILE A 66 4.33 0.72 11.76
N ASN A 67 4.51 1.60 10.78
CA ASN A 67 5.70 2.48 10.71
C ASN A 67 5.42 3.93 11.05
N ILE A 68 4.18 4.41 10.86
CA ILE A 68 3.84 5.84 11.01
C ILE A 68 3.04 6.07 12.28
N PHE A 69 2.11 5.17 12.60
CA PHE A 69 1.22 5.34 13.75
C PHE A 69 1.94 5.51 15.10
N PRO A 70 3.04 4.79 15.41
CA PRO A 70 3.77 5.02 16.65
C PRO A 70 4.26 6.46 16.83
N GLU A 71 4.65 7.13 15.74
CA GLU A 71 5.09 8.53 15.79
C GLU A 71 3.90 9.49 15.96
N ILE A 72 2.77 9.21 15.29
CA ILE A 72 1.53 9.97 15.48
C ILE A 72 1.05 9.88 16.92
N GLN A 73 1.08 8.69 17.52
CA GLN A 73 0.69 8.50 18.92
C GLN A 73 1.53 9.36 19.88
N LYS A 74 2.84 9.49 19.63
CA LYS A 74 3.72 10.36 20.43
C LYS A 74 3.34 11.82 20.31
N ILE A 75 3.10 12.31 19.09
CA ILE A 75 2.73 13.71 18.83
C ILE A 75 1.42 14.08 19.54
N PHE A 76 0.42 13.20 19.46
CA PHE A 76 -0.92 13.47 19.98
C PHE A 76 -1.20 12.89 21.37
N LYS A 77 -0.19 12.30 22.03
CA LYS A 77 -0.31 11.65 23.35
C LYS A 77 -1.49 10.66 23.42
N ILE A 78 -1.72 9.91 22.35
CA ILE A 78 -2.81 8.95 22.26
C ILE A 78 -2.45 7.70 23.07
N GLU A 79 -3.35 7.26 23.97
CA GLU A 79 -3.16 6.04 24.74
C GLU A 79 -3.12 4.78 23.85
N LYS A 80 -2.39 3.77 24.32
CA LYS A 80 -2.27 2.50 23.62
C LYS A 80 -3.57 1.71 23.75
N GLY A 81 -4.22 1.41 22.63
CA GLY A 81 -5.45 0.59 22.59
C GLY A 81 -6.76 1.36 22.42
N THR A 82 -6.72 2.69 22.31
CA THR A 82 -7.91 3.49 21.98
C THR A 82 -8.27 3.32 20.51
N ASN A 83 -9.47 2.81 20.22
CA ASN A 83 -9.94 2.54 18.86
C ASN A 83 -10.52 3.82 18.19
N ILE A 84 -9.74 4.90 18.16
CA ILE A 84 -10.08 6.20 17.52
C ILE A 84 -9.71 6.22 16.03
N TRP A 85 -9.46 5.06 15.46
CA TRP A 85 -8.88 4.93 14.12
C TRP A 85 -9.80 5.43 13.01
N ASP A 86 -11.12 5.24 13.12
CA ASP A 86 -12.05 5.70 12.08
C ASP A 86 -11.94 7.22 11.86
N ASN A 87 -11.86 7.98 12.95
CA ASN A 87 -11.70 9.44 12.91
C ASN A 87 -10.30 9.87 12.47
N ILE A 88 -9.26 9.17 12.91
CA ILE A 88 -7.87 9.47 12.51
C ILE A 88 -7.66 9.12 11.04
N TRP A 89 -8.20 8.01 10.55
CA TRP A 89 -8.07 7.58 9.17
C TRP A 89 -8.82 8.51 8.22
N ALA A 90 -10.02 8.98 8.57
CA ALA A 90 -10.72 10.02 7.82
C ALA A 90 -9.84 11.27 7.69
N ASN A 91 -9.33 11.79 8.81
CA ASN A 91 -8.47 12.98 8.81
C ASN A 91 -7.14 12.77 8.07
N ILE A 92 -6.51 11.60 8.18
CA ILE A 92 -5.25 11.29 7.48
C ILE A 92 -5.52 11.14 5.98
N ARG A 93 -6.56 10.41 5.58
CA ARG A 93 -6.91 10.24 4.17
C ARG A 93 -7.20 11.58 3.54
N ASP A 94 -7.96 12.44 4.21
CA ASP A 94 -8.32 13.74 3.69
C ASP A 94 -7.11 14.68 3.65
N ASN A 95 -6.34 14.80 4.73
CA ASN A 95 -5.19 15.72 4.77
C ASN A 95 -3.97 15.22 4.00
N ILE A 96 -3.55 13.96 4.19
CA ILE A 96 -2.38 13.40 3.51
C ILE A 96 -2.72 13.13 2.03
N GLY A 97 -3.89 12.55 1.75
CA GLY A 97 -4.31 12.30 0.38
C GLY A 97 -4.42 13.59 -0.44
N ALA A 98 -5.03 14.64 0.11
CA ALA A 98 -5.12 15.93 -0.57
C ALA A 98 -3.74 16.61 -0.67
N ASN A 99 -2.95 16.68 0.40
CA ASN A 99 -1.66 17.37 0.37
C ASN A 99 -0.63 16.66 -0.50
N ILE A 100 -0.52 15.33 -0.42
CA ILE A 100 0.39 14.57 -1.29
C ILE A 100 -0.10 14.63 -2.74
N GLY A 101 -1.41 14.43 -2.97
CA GLY A 101 -1.98 14.48 -4.32
C GLY A 101 -1.78 15.85 -4.99
N ALA A 102 -2.04 16.93 -4.26
CA ALA A 102 -1.83 18.30 -4.73
C ALA A 102 -0.33 18.60 -4.92
N ASN A 103 0.52 18.32 -3.93
CA ASN A 103 1.96 18.59 -4.06
C ASN A 103 2.62 17.79 -5.18
N ILE A 104 2.23 16.52 -5.39
CA ILE A 104 2.75 15.71 -6.49
C ILE A 104 2.26 16.27 -7.82
N ARG A 105 0.95 16.54 -7.96
CA ARG A 105 0.39 17.06 -9.20
C ARG A 105 0.99 18.41 -9.57
N ASP A 106 1.12 19.30 -8.60
CA ASP A 106 1.59 20.67 -8.83
C ASP A 106 3.10 20.69 -9.05
N ASN A 107 3.90 20.04 -8.19
CA ASN A 107 5.36 20.05 -8.36
C ASN A 107 5.83 19.22 -9.56
N ILE A 108 5.27 18.03 -9.79
CA ILE A 108 5.67 17.20 -10.93
C ILE A 108 5.08 17.75 -12.21
N GLY A 109 3.80 18.13 -12.20
CA GLY A 109 3.13 18.68 -13.39
C GLY A 109 3.76 19.99 -13.86
N ALA A 110 4.04 20.93 -12.96
CA ALA A 110 4.70 22.18 -13.31
C ALA A 110 6.14 21.94 -13.77
N ASN A 111 6.95 21.17 -13.03
CA ASN A 111 8.34 20.91 -13.42
C ASN A 111 8.46 20.16 -14.76
N ILE A 112 7.56 19.21 -15.05
CA ILE A 112 7.56 18.52 -16.34
C ILE A 112 7.16 19.49 -17.45
N ARG A 113 6.10 20.29 -17.25
CA ARG A 113 5.64 21.25 -18.27
C ARG A 113 6.70 22.31 -18.56
N ASP A 114 7.31 22.87 -17.52
CA ASP A 114 8.31 23.92 -17.65
C ASP A 114 9.60 23.40 -18.28
N ASN A 115 10.07 22.21 -17.88
CA ASN A 115 11.23 21.59 -18.52
C ASN A 115 10.97 21.21 -19.99
N ILE A 116 9.78 20.71 -20.32
CA ILE A 116 9.40 20.43 -21.70
C ILE A 116 9.36 21.72 -22.51
N TRP A 117 8.74 22.77 -22.00
CA TRP A 117 8.64 24.04 -22.73
C TRP A 117 9.99 24.70 -22.92
N ALA A 118 10.83 24.72 -21.88
CA ALA A 118 12.17 25.29 -21.93
C ALA A 118 13.07 24.50 -22.89
N ASN A 119 13.16 23.17 -22.76
CA ASN A 119 14.10 22.39 -23.56
C ASN A 119 13.61 22.12 -24.98
N ILE A 120 12.35 21.73 -25.16
CA ILE A 120 11.80 21.40 -26.48
C ILE A 120 11.45 22.69 -27.22
N GLY A 121 10.79 23.64 -26.57
CA GLY A 121 10.41 24.91 -27.19
C GLY A 121 11.62 25.74 -27.62
N ALA A 122 12.66 25.83 -26.80
CA ALA A 122 13.88 26.55 -27.18
C ALA A 122 14.65 25.83 -28.30
N ASN A 123 14.80 24.50 -28.23
CA ASN A 123 15.48 23.74 -29.29
C ASN A 123 14.73 23.79 -30.62
N ILE A 124 13.41 23.71 -30.61
CA ILE A 124 12.60 23.87 -31.83
C ILE A 124 12.78 25.27 -32.39
N ARG A 125 12.69 26.31 -31.54
CA ARG A 125 12.79 27.70 -32.01
C ARG A 125 14.18 28.02 -32.55
N ALA A 126 15.24 27.53 -31.93
CA ALA A 126 16.60 27.69 -32.41
C ALA A 126 16.82 26.88 -33.69
N ASN A 127 16.64 25.56 -33.66
CA ASN A 127 16.98 24.72 -34.82
C ASN A 127 16.06 24.94 -36.02
N ILE A 128 14.76 25.15 -35.83
CA ILE A 128 13.83 25.39 -36.95
C ILE A 128 13.88 26.86 -37.36
N GLY A 129 13.91 27.80 -36.42
CA GLY A 129 13.96 29.23 -36.73
C GLY A 129 15.23 29.61 -37.48
N ASP A 130 16.39 29.11 -37.04
CA ASP A 130 17.67 29.43 -37.69
C ASP A 130 17.80 28.72 -39.03
N ASN A 131 17.35 27.45 -39.16
CA ASN A 131 17.37 26.76 -40.45
C ASN A 131 16.40 27.36 -41.47
N ILE A 132 15.21 27.80 -41.04
CA ILE A 132 14.27 28.48 -41.94
C ILE A 132 14.84 29.84 -42.36
N ARG A 133 15.42 30.60 -41.42
CA ARG A 133 15.99 31.92 -41.72
C ARG A 133 17.20 31.83 -42.64
N ALA A 134 18.08 30.86 -42.43
CA ALA A 134 19.22 30.61 -43.31
C ALA A 134 18.75 30.14 -44.70
N ASN A 135 17.94 29.08 -44.78
CA ASN A 135 17.54 28.52 -46.08
C ASN A 135 16.61 29.44 -46.89
N ILE A 136 15.71 30.20 -46.25
CA ILE A 136 14.83 31.11 -46.98
C ILE A 136 15.51 32.46 -47.23
N GLY A 137 16.31 32.96 -46.28
CA GLY A 137 17.06 34.20 -46.44
C GLY A 137 18.10 34.13 -47.56
N ASP A 138 18.76 32.98 -47.72
CA ASP A 138 19.75 32.76 -48.76
C ASP A 138 19.11 32.45 -50.14
N ASN A 139 17.87 31.96 -50.19
CA ASN A 139 17.14 31.71 -51.44
C ASN A 139 16.34 32.93 -51.98
N ILE A 140 16.21 34.00 -51.20
CA ILE A 140 15.49 35.23 -51.58
C ILE A 140 16.46 36.37 -51.96
N ARG A 141 17.77 36.13 -51.92
CA ARG A 141 18.80 37.10 -52.31
C ARG A 141 19.33 36.84 -53.72
#